data_AF-A0A847H3X6-F1
#
_entry.id   AF-A0A847H3X6-F1
#
_cell.length_a   1.000
_cell.length_b   1.000
_cell.length_c   1.000
_cell.angle_alpha   90.00
_cell.angle_beta   90.00
_cell.angle_gamma   90.00
#
_symmetry.space_group_name_H-M   'P 1'
#
loop_
_entity.id
_entity.type
_entity.pdbx_description
1 polymer ?
#
loop_
_entity_poly.entity_id
_entity_poly.type
_entity_poly.pdbx_seq_one_letter_code
_entity_poly.pdbx_strand_id
1 'polypeptide(L)'
;MITKDKESIIQARKAAAELLIGVLNQQIDFKEAVKAFPQNDEDETLKCAFHILLYYDADDEYRAANPDYASEQNEYIEYISDLLSRGDDIPANIILEYKKYYETAPTIHKKGIMNVIKSLFRFIS
;
A
#
# COMPACT_ATOMS: atom_id res chain seq x y z
N MET A 1 8.15 -25.48 13.79
CA MET A 1 6.90 -24.75 13.49
C MET A 1 7.06 -23.25 13.30
N ILE A 2 8.20 -22.63 13.70
CA ILE A 2 8.43 -21.17 13.58
C ILE A 2 8.73 -20.70 12.13
N THR A 3 9.17 -21.59 11.25
CA THR A 3 9.60 -21.23 9.88
C THR A 3 8.44 -20.93 8.93
N LYS A 4 7.27 -21.55 9.13
CA LYS A 4 6.13 -21.46 8.21
C LYS A 4 5.45 -20.08 8.23
N ASP A 5 5.47 -19.41 9.38
CA ASP A 5 4.88 -18.07 9.54
C ASP A 5 5.80 -16.96 9.00
N LYS A 6 7.13 -17.13 9.09
CA LYS A 6 8.07 -16.17 8.48
C LYS A 6 8.07 -16.27 6.97
N GLU A 7 8.00 -17.48 6.44
CA GLU A 7 7.96 -17.71 5.00
C GLU A 7 6.66 -17.17 4.38
N SER A 8 5.52 -17.30 5.07
CA SER A 8 4.26 -16.72 4.62
C SER A 8 4.27 -15.18 4.63
N ILE A 9 4.91 -14.56 5.63
CA ILE A 9 5.11 -13.10 5.69
C ILE A 9 5.96 -12.61 4.52
N ILE A 10 7.08 -13.27 4.24
CA ILE A 10 7.96 -12.88 3.12
C ILE A 10 7.20 -12.97 1.79
N GLN A 11 6.42 -14.03 1.57
CA GLN A 11 5.62 -14.14 0.35
C GLN A 11 4.53 -13.09 0.25
N ALA A 12 3.89 -12.73 1.37
CA ALA A 12 2.93 -11.65 1.41
C ALA A 12 3.59 -10.30 1.05
N ARG A 13 4.79 -10.00 1.55
CA ARG A 13 5.52 -8.78 1.18
C ARG A 13 5.85 -8.75 -0.31
N LYS A 14 6.30 -9.86 -0.87
CA LYS A 14 6.58 -9.96 -2.32
C LYS A 14 5.33 -9.74 -3.16
N ALA A 15 4.20 -10.34 -2.77
CA ALA A 15 2.92 -10.10 -3.43
C ALA A 15 2.50 -8.61 -3.33
N ALA A 16 2.68 -7.97 -2.18
CA ALA A 16 2.43 -6.53 -2.02
C ALA A 16 3.31 -5.68 -2.95
N ALA A 17 4.58 -6.04 -3.14
CA ALA A 17 5.49 -5.37 -4.07
C ALA A 17 4.97 -5.44 -5.52
N GLU A 18 4.53 -6.61 -5.96
CA GLU A 18 3.98 -6.83 -7.30
C GLU A 18 2.73 -5.99 -7.55
N LEU A 19 1.87 -5.85 -6.54
CA LEU A 19 0.67 -5.03 -6.62
C LEU A 19 1.01 -3.53 -6.69
N LEU A 20 1.92 -3.03 -5.86
CA LEU A 20 2.35 -1.64 -5.87
C LEU A 20 2.95 -1.23 -7.22
N ILE A 21 3.92 -2.01 -7.71
CA ILE A 21 4.58 -1.71 -8.99
C ILE A 21 3.62 -1.88 -10.17
N GLY A 22 2.70 -2.85 -10.09
CA GLY A 22 1.67 -3.07 -11.10
C GLY A 22 0.69 -1.90 -11.20
N VAL A 23 0.28 -1.33 -10.07
CA VAL A 23 -0.56 -0.11 -10.03
C VAL A 23 0.21 1.09 -10.58
N LEU A 24 1.46 1.29 -10.13
CA LEU A 24 2.29 2.39 -10.58
C LEU A 24 2.49 2.39 -12.11
N ASN A 25 2.72 1.20 -12.67
CA ASN A 25 2.89 1.00 -14.11
C ASN A 25 1.57 0.89 -14.90
N GLN A 26 0.43 1.11 -14.25
CA GLN A 26 -0.91 0.98 -14.85
C GLN A 26 -1.21 -0.40 -15.44
N GLN A 27 -0.53 -1.44 -14.95
CA GLN A 27 -0.72 -2.84 -15.33
C GLN A 27 -1.83 -3.51 -14.50
N ILE A 28 -2.07 -2.99 -13.30
CA ILE A 28 -3.10 -3.45 -12.37
C ILE A 28 -3.97 -2.26 -12.00
N ASP A 29 -5.29 -2.42 -12.11
CA ASP A 29 -6.24 -1.41 -11.62
C ASP A 29 -6.17 -1.31 -10.09
N PHE A 30 -6.21 -0.08 -9.55
CA PHE A 30 -6.14 0.17 -8.12
C PHE A 30 -7.14 -0.67 -7.31
N LYS A 31 -8.40 -0.81 -7.77
CA LYS A 31 -9.42 -1.56 -7.03
C LYS A 31 -9.12 -3.04 -7.01
N GLU A 32 -8.54 -3.58 -8.08
CA GLU A 32 -8.08 -4.96 -8.12
C GLU A 32 -6.87 -5.17 -7.21
N ALA A 33 -5.92 -4.23 -7.19
CA ALA A 33 -4.79 -4.27 -6.28
C ALA A 33 -5.21 -4.24 -4.80
N VAL A 34 -6.15 -3.36 -4.43
CA VAL A 34 -6.71 -3.28 -3.07
C VAL A 34 -7.41 -4.58 -2.66
N LYS A 35 -8.15 -5.23 -3.57
CA LYS A 35 -8.80 -6.52 -3.28
C LYS A 35 -7.80 -7.67 -3.14
N ALA A 36 -6.75 -7.67 -3.96
CA ALA A 36 -5.72 -8.69 -3.98
C ALA A 36 -4.65 -8.49 -2.89
N PHE A 37 -4.64 -7.32 -2.24
CA PHE A 37 -3.61 -6.99 -1.27
C PHE A 37 -3.57 -8.01 -0.11
N PRO A 38 -2.38 -8.55 0.23
CA PRO A 38 -2.25 -9.55 1.29
C PRO A 38 -2.80 -9.05 2.62
N GLN A 39 -3.74 -9.82 3.18
CA GLN A 39 -4.32 -9.50 4.48
C GLN A 39 -3.40 -10.00 5.59
N ASN A 40 -2.66 -9.09 6.20
CA ASN A 40 -1.88 -9.37 7.41
C ASN A 40 -1.82 -8.12 8.31
N ASP A 41 -2.50 -8.21 9.43
CA ASP A 41 -2.69 -7.16 10.43
C ASP A 41 -1.69 -7.26 11.61
N GLU A 42 -0.76 -8.20 11.57
CA GLU A 42 0.36 -8.25 12.51
C GLU A 42 1.64 -7.63 11.92
N ASP A 43 1.76 -7.63 10.59
CA ASP A 43 2.91 -7.08 9.89
C ASP A 43 2.76 -5.57 9.60
N GLU A 44 3.49 -4.75 10.36
CA GLU A 44 3.53 -3.29 10.21
C GLU A 44 4.06 -2.83 8.84
N THR A 45 4.93 -3.63 8.21
CA THR A 45 5.44 -3.39 6.86
C THR A 45 4.30 -3.53 5.84
N LEU A 46 3.49 -4.59 5.94
CA LEU A 46 2.34 -4.79 5.05
C LEU A 46 1.24 -3.73 5.26
N LYS A 47 1.00 -3.31 6.51
CA LYS A 47 0.10 -2.18 6.79
C LYS A 47 0.59 -0.91 6.11
N CYS A 48 1.87 -0.58 6.27
CA CYS A 48 2.45 0.63 5.68
C CYS A 48 2.31 0.61 4.16
N ALA A 49 2.66 -0.51 3.53
CA ALA A 49 2.52 -0.70 2.09
C ALA A 49 1.07 -0.54 1.60
N PHE A 50 0.09 -1.07 2.34
CA PHE A 50 -1.32 -0.88 2.01
C PHE A 50 -1.75 0.59 2.10
N HIS A 51 -1.31 1.31 3.14
CA HIS A 51 -1.60 2.74 3.27
C HIS A 51 -0.96 3.57 2.15
N ILE A 52 0.28 3.27 1.75
CA ILE A 52 0.94 3.90 0.60
C ILE A 52 0.09 3.74 -0.67
N LEU A 53 -0.44 2.53 -0.92
CA LEU A 53 -1.33 2.27 -2.05
C LEU A 53 -2.60 3.14 -2.01
N LEU A 54 -3.23 3.26 -0.84
CA LEU A 54 -4.43 4.10 -0.69
C LEU A 54 -4.14 5.58 -0.90
N TYR A 55 -2.99 6.07 -0.43
CA TYR A 55 -2.58 7.48 -0.62
C TYR A 55 -2.30 7.82 -2.07
N TYR A 56 -1.67 6.90 -2.80
CA TYR A 56 -1.42 7.06 -4.23
C TYR A 56 -2.71 7.37 -5.02
N ASP A 57 -3.80 6.62 -4.75
CA ASP A 57 -5.11 6.83 -5.39
C ASP A 57 -5.81 8.08 -4.87
N ALA A 58 -5.73 8.36 -3.56
CA ALA A 58 -6.34 9.55 -2.96
C ALA A 58 -5.73 10.86 -3.48
N ASP A 59 -4.46 10.86 -3.84
CA ASP A 59 -3.73 12.03 -4.32
C ASP A 59 -3.74 12.15 -5.87
N ASP A 60 -4.53 11.36 -6.61
CA ASP A 60 -4.49 11.30 -8.09
C ASP A 60 -4.66 12.69 -8.74
N GLU A 61 -5.66 13.46 -8.32
CA GLU A 61 -5.88 14.83 -8.82
C GLU A 61 -4.70 15.76 -8.50
N TYR A 62 -4.14 15.63 -7.29
CA TYR A 62 -3.00 16.44 -6.87
C TYR A 62 -1.73 16.10 -7.63
N ARG A 63 -1.46 14.80 -7.86
CA ARG A 63 -0.36 14.30 -8.69
C ARG A 63 -0.49 14.79 -10.13
N ALA A 64 -1.70 14.73 -10.70
CA ALA A 64 -1.96 15.21 -12.05
C ALA A 64 -1.66 16.71 -12.21
N ALA A 65 -1.90 17.49 -11.15
CA ALA A 65 -1.60 18.92 -11.11
C ALA A 65 -0.14 19.27 -10.73
N ASN A 66 0.61 18.35 -10.11
CA ASN A 66 1.95 18.61 -9.56
C ASN A 66 2.95 17.52 -10.01
N PRO A 67 3.60 17.67 -11.18
CA PRO A 67 4.48 16.65 -11.74
C PRO A 67 5.68 16.28 -10.88
N ASP A 68 6.30 17.26 -10.21
CA ASP A 68 7.46 17.01 -9.34
C ASP A 68 7.06 16.13 -8.15
N TYR A 69 5.93 16.45 -7.51
CA TYR A 69 5.36 15.64 -6.43
C TYR A 69 5.02 14.22 -6.91
N ALA A 70 4.43 14.10 -8.11
CA ALA A 70 4.12 12.81 -8.70
C ALA A 70 5.39 11.97 -8.93
N SER A 71 6.47 12.58 -9.40
CA SER A 71 7.77 11.91 -9.57
C SER A 71 8.32 11.42 -8.24
N GLU A 72 8.36 12.28 -7.22
CA GLU A 72 8.85 11.94 -5.88
C GLU A 72 8.03 10.78 -5.26
N GLN A 73 6.71 10.81 -5.41
CA GLN A 73 5.84 9.75 -4.89
C GLN A 73 6.04 8.43 -5.66
N ASN A 74 6.25 8.48 -6.98
CA ASN A 74 6.54 7.30 -7.79
C ASN A 74 7.87 6.67 -7.37
N GLU A 75 8.94 7.47 -7.25
CA GLU A 75 10.26 7.02 -6.78
C GLU A 75 10.17 6.38 -5.39
N TYR A 76 9.34 6.95 -4.52
CA TYR A 76 9.09 6.40 -3.20
C TYR A 76 8.40 5.03 -3.26
N ILE A 77 7.36 4.88 -4.09
CA ILE A 77 6.66 3.59 -4.28
C ILE A 77 7.60 2.55 -4.88
N GLU A 78 8.45 2.93 -5.83
CA GLU A 78 9.47 2.04 -6.42
C GLU A 78 10.45 1.55 -5.36
N TYR A 79 10.97 2.44 -4.52
CA TYR A 79 11.86 2.09 -3.41
C TYR A 79 11.21 1.11 -2.43
N ILE A 80 9.96 1.37 -2.02
CA ILE A 80 9.21 0.49 -1.13
C ILE A 80 8.96 -0.87 -1.78
N SER A 81 8.60 -0.88 -3.06
CA SER A 81 8.39 -2.12 -3.82
C SER A 81 9.68 -2.94 -3.92
N ASP A 82 10.83 -2.32 -4.13
CA ASP A 82 12.13 -3.00 -4.18
C ASP A 82 12.49 -3.68 -2.84
N LEU A 83 12.28 -3.00 -1.70
CA LEU A 83 12.42 -3.61 -0.36
C LEU A 83 11.50 -4.83 -0.21
N LEU A 84 10.22 -4.67 -0.49
CA LEU A 84 9.22 -5.72 -0.32
C LEU A 84 9.45 -6.91 -1.25
N SER A 85 9.97 -6.68 -2.46
CA SER A 85 10.30 -7.74 -3.44
C SER A 85 11.39 -8.70 -2.95
N ARG A 86 12.26 -8.22 -2.04
CA ARG A 86 13.28 -9.03 -1.36
C ARG A 86 12.72 -9.73 -0.12
N GLY A 87 11.53 -9.35 0.33
CA GLY A 87 10.94 -9.77 1.60
C GLY A 87 11.37 -8.91 2.78
N ASP A 88 12.06 -7.80 2.53
CA ASP A 88 12.61 -6.95 3.57
C ASP A 88 11.51 -6.12 4.26
N ASP A 89 11.84 -5.59 5.43
CA ASP A 89 11.00 -4.66 6.15
C ASP A 89 11.09 -3.24 5.59
N ILE A 90 9.99 -2.50 5.67
CA ILE A 90 10.04 -1.05 5.46
C ILE A 90 10.75 -0.40 6.66
N PRO A 91 11.70 0.52 6.44
CA PRO A 91 12.39 1.23 7.50
C PRO A 91 11.45 1.85 8.55
N ALA A 92 11.80 1.71 9.83
CA ALA A 92 10.93 2.13 10.94
C ALA A 92 10.58 3.62 10.91
N ASN A 93 11.48 4.48 10.41
CA ASN A 93 11.22 5.91 10.25
C ASN A 93 10.09 6.17 9.24
N ILE A 94 10.01 5.39 8.16
CA ILE A 94 8.95 5.47 7.16
C ILE A 94 7.62 5.00 7.76
N ILE A 95 7.64 3.87 8.47
CA ILE A 95 6.45 3.36 9.15
C ILE A 95 5.91 4.40 10.14
N LEU A 96 6.78 5.04 10.92
CA LEU A 96 6.37 6.09 11.86
C LEU A 96 5.79 7.32 11.15
N GLU A 97 6.35 7.70 10.02
CA GLU A 97 5.82 8.78 9.19
C GLU A 97 4.41 8.44 8.69
N TYR A 98 4.17 7.21 8.22
CA TYR A 98 2.85 6.79 7.75
C TYR A 98 1.86 6.51 8.89
N LYS A 99 2.33 6.17 10.09
CA LYS A 99 1.48 5.89 11.25
C LYS A 99 0.57 7.05 11.65
N LYS A 100 0.99 8.30 11.45
CA LYS A 100 0.15 9.48 11.72
C LYS A 100 -1.17 9.49 10.92
N TYR A 101 -1.20 8.72 9.83
CA TYR A 101 -2.31 8.62 8.90
C TYR A 101 -3.17 7.37 9.10
N TYR A 102 -2.72 6.42 9.91
CA TYR A 102 -3.45 5.16 10.17
C TYR A 102 -4.79 5.39 10.88
N GLU A 103 -4.96 6.49 11.64
CA GLU A 103 -6.24 6.83 12.28
C GLU A 103 -7.31 7.30 11.29
N THR A 104 -6.88 7.84 10.14
CA THR A 104 -7.77 8.34 9.08
C THR A 104 -7.96 7.36 7.93
N ALA A 105 -7.06 6.40 7.80
CA ALA A 105 -7.10 5.41 6.74
C ALA A 105 -7.66 4.08 7.27
N PRO A 106 -8.50 3.39 6.47
CA PRO A 106 -9.13 2.17 6.93
C PRO A 106 -8.10 1.06 7.19
N THR A 107 -8.31 0.33 8.27
CA THR A 107 -7.47 -0.82 8.64
C THR A 107 -7.78 -2.03 7.76
N ILE A 108 -6.78 -2.90 7.60
CA ILE A 108 -6.82 -4.08 6.73
C ILE A 108 -7.97 -5.04 7.03
N HIS A 109 -8.68 -4.94 8.18
CA HIS A 109 -9.74 -5.91 8.48
C HIS A 109 -11.21 -5.53 8.71
N LYS A 110 -11.98 -6.58 8.35
CA LYS A 110 -13.41 -6.91 8.43
C LYS A 110 -14.33 -6.35 7.36
N LYS A 111 -14.78 -7.27 6.46
CA LYS A 111 -16.02 -7.23 5.64
C LYS A 111 -16.31 -5.94 4.86
N GLY A 112 -15.32 -5.04 4.76
CA GLY A 112 -15.56 -3.63 4.51
C GLY A 112 -14.58 -3.00 3.52
N ILE A 113 -13.78 -3.77 2.77
CA ILE A 113 -12.97 -3.22 1.66
C ILE A 113 -13.86 -2.44 0.67
N MET A 114 -15.11 -2.88 0.49
CA MET A 114 -16.10 -2.13 -0.29
C MET A 114 -16.54 -0.81 0.39
N ASN A 115 -16.51 -0.74 1.72
CA ASN A 115 -16.74 0.49 2.50
C ASN A 115 -15.51 1.41 2.53
N VAL A 116 -14.29 0.84 2.48
CA VAL A 116 -13.03 1.57 2.30
C VAL A 116 -13.04 2.34 0.99
N ILE A 117 -13.33 1.64 -0.10
CA ILE A 117 -13.49 2.23 -1.42
C ILE A 117 -14.62 3.29 -1.35
N LYS A 118 -15.79 2.99 -0.76
CA LYS A 118 -16.86 4.00 -0.62
C LYS A 118 -16.47 5.23 0.21
N SER A 119 -15.59 5.09 1.20
CA SER A 119 -15.12 6.19 2.06
C SER A 119 -14.14 7.10 1.32
N LEU A 120 -13.19 6.51 0.58
CA LEU A 120 -12.21 7.26 -0.20
C LEU A 120 -12.88 7.97 -1.39
N PHE A 121 -13.84 7.31 -2.04
CA PHE A 121 -14.58 7.87 -3.18
C PHE A 121 -15.75 8.80 -2.77
N ARG A 122 -15.97 9.10 -1.48
CA ARG A 122 -17.11 9.94 -1.03
C ARG A 122 -16.94 11.43 -1.35
N PHE A 123 -15.77 11.85 -1.82
CA PHE A 123 -15.48 13.22 -2.25
C PHE A 123 -15.56 13.44 -3.78
N ILE A 124 -15.84 12.38 -4.56
CA ILE A 124 -16.10 12.48 -6.00
C ILE A 124 -17.61 12.31 -6.21
N SER A 125 -18.37 13.39 -6.02
CA SER A 125 -19.75 13.53 -6.51
C SER A 125 -20.05 14.96 -6.88
#